data_AF-A0A6M0BD82-F1
#
_entry.id   AF-A0A6M0BD82-F1
#
_cell.length_a   1.000
_cell.length_b   1.000
_cell.length_c   1.000
_cell.angle_alpha   90.00
_cell.angle_beta   90.00
_cell.angle_gamma   90.00
#
_symmetry.space_group_name_H-M   'P 1'
#
loop_
_entity.id
_entity.type
_entity.pdbx_description
1 polymer ?
#
loop_
_entity_poly.entity_id
_entity_poly.type
_entity_poly.pdbx_seq_one_letter_code
_entity_poly.pdbx_strand_id
1 'polypeptide(L)'
;MPKFEAEDTTRLSLENYIVFESDIASGGQAIEISKTNTTEPGFIRLTWTEADGPAGNYNFNIAHFDEADGRSTLTLRVNNIPISRYIFNKNPAEQGNPPIDIPSSSNYIGLTGSIFDGLSNPNPVFENVTLAPGDQIEISAVADSLGNQTDELARIDVIEITPAPLADPVINVPELTIIPTNGTLAETVPKSGGITISRTGDISQSLEVTYTVSGTASPSDYKPILTGTVTIPEGQQSVDLKLTPIADGLVEGEETVIITLENSPNYQVGQTPSATFTITDNDQSTITESVTIFCGNQETVATGAWLMDGLDLAQAVTIPSSTEPADSPWQMQGA
;
A
#
# COMPACT_ATOMS: atom_id res chain seq x y z
N MET A 1 16.46 -32.01 2.19
CA MET A 1 17.23 -30.75 2.10
C MET A 1 18.49 -30.96 2.91
N PRO A 2 19.66 -30.51 2.44
CA PRO A 2 20.91 -30.76 3.14
C PRO A 2 20.91 -30.05 4.50
N LYS A 3 21.02 -30.86 5.55
CA LYS A 3 21.21 -30.45 6.93
C LYS A 3 22.53 -31.10 7.38
N PHE A 4 23.42 -30.30 7.91
CA PHE A 4 24.71 -30.73 8.43
C PHE A 4 24.76 -30.42 9.92
N GLU A 5 25.00 -31.43 10.74
CA GLU A 5 25.46 -31.19 12.11
C GLU A 5 26.89 -30.64 12.00
N ALA A 6 27.20 -29.58 12.74
CA ALA A 6 28.41 -28.80 12.53
C ALA A 6 29.68 -29.58 12.90
N GLU A 7 29.55 -30.60 13.74
CA GLU A 7 30.58 -31.56 14.11
C GLU A 7 30.75 -32.71 13.11
N ASP A 8 29.88 -32.84 12.10
CA ASP A 8 29.95 -33.92 11.10
C ASP A 8 31.10 -33.73 10.10
N THR A 9 32.27 -34.24 10.51
CA THR A 9 33.50 -34.20 9.71
C THR A 9 33.50 -35.15 8.50
N THR A 10 32.46 -35.95 8.27
CA THR A 10 32.36 -36.76 7.05
C THR A 10 32.06 -35.91 5.82
N ARG A 11 31.38 -34.78 6.03
CA ARG A 11 31.02 -33.79 5.01
C ARG A 11 31.72 -32.45 5.20
N LEU A 12 32.00 -32.07 6.44
CA LEU A 12 32.55 -30.77 6.79
C LEU A 12 34.05 -30.86 7.09
N SER A 13 34.81 -29.85 6.65
CA SER A 13 36.17 -29.61 7.11
C SER A 13 36.15 -28.50 8.14
N LEU A 14 36.64 -28.78 9.34
CA LEU A 14 36.69 -27.82 10.45
C LEU A 14 38.12 -27.34 10.69
N GLU A 15 38.28 -26.04 10.93
CA GLU A 15 39.54 -25.42 11.34
C GLU A 15 39.29 -24.51 12.53
N ASN A 16 40.14 -24.59 13.55
CA ASN A 16 40.05 -23.79 14.77
C ASN A 16 38.71 -23.93 15.53
N TYR A 17 38.14 -25.13 15.46
CA TYR A 17 36.99 -25.59 16.24
C TYR A 17 37.35 -26.83 17.05
N ILE A 18 36.75 -26.98 18.22
CA ILE A 18 36.66 -28.23 18.97
C ILE A 18 35.19 -28.65 19.09
N VAL A 19 34.95 -29.95 19.24
CA VAL A 19 33.61 -30.51 19.47
C VAL A 19 33.38 -30.59 20.98
N PHE A 20 32.18 -30.22 21.43
CA PHE A 20 31.75 -30.36 22.81
C PHE A 20 30.38 -31.06 22.89
N GLU A 21 30.14 -31.76 24.00
CA GLU A 21 28.88 -32.44 24.27
C GLU A 21 27.83 -31.46 24.80
N SER A 22 26.62 -31.51 24.27
CA SER A 22 25.49 -30.71 24.72
C SER A 22 24.18 -31.42 24.42
N ASP A 23 23.43 -31.77 25.45
CA ASP A 23 22.15 -32.47 25.36
C ASP A 23 21.03 -31.65 24.71
N ILE A 24 21.21 -30.33 24.62
CA ILE A 24 20.29 -29.41 23.93
C ILE A 24 20.67 -29.17 22.46
N ALA A 25 21.90 -29.51 22.06
CA ALA A 25 22.33 -29.44 20.67
C ALA A 25 21.69 -30.55 19.84
N SER A 26 21.53 -30.31 18.54
CA SER A 26 21.07 -31.34 17.62
C SER A 26 22.09 -32.49 17.60
N GLY A 27 21.64 -33.74 17.73
CA GLY A 27 22.57 -34.87 17.77
C GLY A 27 23.41 -35.01 19.05
N GLY A 28 23.27 -34.10 20.02
CA GLY A 28 23.95 -34.16 21.32
C GLY A 28 25.34 -33.53 21.37
N GLN A 29 25.80 -32.93 20.26
CA GLN A 29 27.13 -32.32 20.13
C GLN A 29 27.03 -31.01 19.35
N ALA A 30 28.01 -30.12 19.54
CA ALA A 30 28.17 -28.90 18.77
C ALA A 30 29.65 -28.51 18.68
N ILE A 31 29.97 -27.46 17.91
CA ILE A 31 31.34 -26.96 17.77
C ILE A 31 31.53 -25.59 18.41
N GLU A 32 32.71 -25.37 18.99
CA GLU A 32 33.11 -24.10 19.60
C GLU A 32 34.54 -23.72 19.21
N ILE A 33 34.81 -22.42 19.08
CA ILE A 33 36.17 -21.93 18.85
C ILE A 33 37.00 -22.18 20.11
N SER A 34 38.11 -22.92 19.98
CA SER A 34 38.83 -23.50 21.12
C SER A 34 39.68 -22.50 21.92
N LYS A 35 39.91 -21.30 21.38
CA LYS A 35 40.81 -20.31 21.99
C LYS A 35 39.97 -19.16 22.55
N THR A 36 39.97 -19.02 23.86
CA THR A 36 39.64 -17.76 24.50
C THR A 36 40.73 -16.73 24.14
N ASN A 37 40.37 -15.47 23.99
CA ASN A 37 41.32 -14.38 23.68
C ASN A 37 41.96 -14.35 22.29
N THR A 38 41.29 -14.88 21.26
CA THR A 38 41.79 -14.82 19.88
C THR A 38 40.91 -13.99 18.96
N THR A 39 41.53 -13.31 18.00
CA THR A 39 40.83 -12.75 16.82
C THR A 39 40.89 -13.70 15.63
N GLU A 40 41.50 -14.88 15.80
CA GLU A 40 41.59 -15.90 14.76
C GLU A 40 40.20 -16.53 14.53
N PRO A 41 39.69 -16.49 13.29
CA PRO A 41 38.42 -17.13 12.96
C PRO A 41 38.49 -18.66 13.06
N GLY A 42 37.37 -19.27 13.45
CA GLY A 42 37.03 -20.66 13.14
C GLY A 42 36.48 -20.75 11.73
N PHE A 43 36.73 -21.86 11.03
CA PHE A 43 36.19 -22.11 9.70
C PHE A 43 35.49 -23.47 9.60
N ILE A 44 34.31 -23.46 9.00
CA ILE A 44 33.59 -24.63 8.50
C ILE A 44 33.63 -24.55 6.98
N ARG A 45 34.09 -25.62 6.32
CA ARG A 45 34.16 -25.68 4.86
C ARG A 45 33.48 -26.92 4.32
N LEU A 46 32.79 -26.77 3.20
CA LEU A 46 32.26 -27.87 2.41
C LEU A 46 32.25 -27.54 0.92
N THR A 47 32.21 -28.58 0.09
CA THR A 47 31.91 -28.45 -1.33
C THR A 47 30.44 -28.78 -1.56
N TRP A 48 29.72 -27.92 -2.28
CA TRP A 48 28.36 -28.19 -2.72
C TRP A 48 28.36 -29.24 -3.83
N THR A 49 27.58 -30.30 -3.69
CA THR A 49 27.52 -31.43 -4.63
C THR A 49 26.16 -31.53 -5.31
N GLU A 50 26.08 -32.28 -6.40
CA GLU A 50 24.80 -32.58 -7.07
C GLU A 50 23.80 -33.30 -6.15
N ALA A 51 24.28 -34.04 -5.15
CA ALA A 51 23.43 -34.71 -4.16
C ALA A 51 22.83 -33.73 -3.14
N ASP A 52 23.48 -32.59 -2.90
CA ASP A 52 22.98 -31.55 -1.99
C ASP A 52 21.89 -30.71 -2.67
N GLY A 53 22.08 -30.39 -3.95
CA GLY A 53 21.06 -29.79 -4.81
C GLY A 53 21.58 -29.29 -6.16
N PRO A 54 20.67 -29.01 -7.11
CA PRO A 54 21.02 -28.44 -8.41
C PRO A 54 21.55 -27.00 -8.30
N ALA A 55 21.91 -26.40 -9.43
CA ALA A 55 22.18 -24.96 -9.46
C ALA A 55 20.90 -24.16 -9.15
N GLY A 56 21.00 -23.17 -8.28
CA GLY A 56 19.85 -22.36 -7.84
C GLY A 56 20.18 -21.41 -6.70
N ASN A 57 19.15 -20.74 -6.18
CA ASN A 57 19.27 -19.89 -5.00
C ASN A 57 18.82 -20.66 -3.76
N TYR A 58 19.56 -20.47 -2.66
CA TYR A 58 19.39 -21.19 -1.42
C TYR A 58 19.45 -20.23 -0.22
N ASN A 59 18.71 -20.57 0.84
CA ASN A 59 18.80 -19.93 2.14
C ASN A 59 19.64 -20.81 3.07
N PHE A 60 20.57 -20.20 3.80
CA PHE A 60 21.30 -20.87 4.88
C PHE A 60 20.69 -20.47 6.22
N ASN A 61 20.23 -21.45 6.98
CA ASN A 61 19.73 -21.28 8.34
C ASN A 61 20.72 -21.95 9.29
N ILE A 62 21.23 -21.21 10.27
CA ILE A 62 22.27 -21.71 11.17
C ILE A 62 21.73 -21.72 12.61
N ALA A 63 21.71 -22.89 13.25
CA ALA A 63 21.50 -22.97 14.70
C ALA A 63 22.81 -22.68 15.42
N HIS A 64 22.70 -21.93 16.51
CA HIS A 64 23.87 -21.44 17.24
C HIS A 64 23.57 -21.32 18.73
N PHE A 65 24.63 -21.13 19.51
CA PHE A 65 24.50 -20.66 20.88
C PHE A 65 24.83 -19.17 20.88
N ASP A 66 23.88 -18.36 21.33
CA ASP A 66 24.07 -16.91 21.42
C ASP A 66 25.10 -16.57 22.49
N GLU A 67 25.71 -15.40 22.39
CA GLU A 67 26.67 -14.94 23.39
C GLU A 67 25.96 -14.29 24.58
N ALA A 68 26.55 -14.37 25.77
CA ALA A 68 25.99 -13.73 26.97
C ALA A 68 26.14 -12.20 26.90
N ASP A 69 27.27 -11.75 26.34
CA ASP A 69 27.66 -10.41 26.01
C ASP A 69 28.67 -10.48 24.83
N GLY A 70 29.04 -9.33 24.25
CA GLY A 70 30.06 -9.30 23.18
C GLY A 70 29.55 -9.26 21.75
N ARG A 71 30.50 -9.15 20.82
CA ARG A 71 30.29 -8.95 19.38
C ARG A 71 31.00 -9.99 18.53
N SER A 72 30.67 -11.28 18.67
CA SER A 72 31.13 -12.27 17.70
C SER A 72 30.47 -12.09 16.35
N THR A 73 31.18 -12.52 15.31
CA THR A 73 30.67 -12.38 13.95
C THR A 73 30.81 -13.65 13.15
N LEU A 74 29.78 -13.94 12.37
CA LEU A 74 29.72 -15.06 11.44
C LEU A 74 29.65 -14.50 10.02
N THR A 75 30.48 -15.01 9.12
CA THR A 75 30.53 -14.58 7.71
C THR A 75 30.38 -15.80 6.82
N LEU A 76 29.47 -15.72 5.86
CA LEU A 76 29.33 -16.73 4.80
C LEU A 76 30.11 -16.29 3.56
N ARG A 77 30.88 -17.21 2.98
CA ARG A 77 31.54 -17.06 1.67
C ARG A 77 31.18 -18.20 0.75
N VAL A 78 31.06 -17.88 -0.54
CA VAL A 78 30.99 -18.86 -1.63
C VAL A 78 32.11 -18.55 -2.61
N ASN A 79 32.97 -19.53 -2.91
CA ASN A 79 34.14 -19.37 -3.76
C ASN A 79 35.04 -18.19 -3.35
N ASN A 80 35.25 -18.04 -2.03
CA ASN A 80 35.98 -16.93 -1.39
C ASN A 80 35.33 -15.54 -1.51
N ILE A 81 34.14 -15.44 -2.09
CA ILE A 81 33.37 -14.19 -2.18
C ILE A 81 32.49 -14.07 -0.94
N PRO A 82 32.63 -13.01 -0.11
CA PRO A 82 31.75 -12.78 1.02
C PRO A 82 30.34 -12.46 0.56
N ILE A 83 29.36 -13.19 1.12
CA ILE A 83 27.94 -13.03 0.84
C ILE A 83 27.34 -12.03 1.82
N SER A 84 27.42 -12.32 3.11
CA SER A 84 26.96 -11.43 4.17
C SER A 84 27.66 -11.75 5.50
N ARG A 85 27.48 -10.86 6.47
CA ARG A 85 27.99 -10.98 7.83
C ARG A 85 26.83 -10.88 8.81
N TYR A 86 26.78 -11.80 9.75
CA TYR A 86 25.89 -11.79 10.91
C TYR A 86 26.70 -11.43 12.17
N ILE A 87 26.07 -10.71 13.11
CA ILE A 87 26.69 -10.27 14.35
C ILE A 87 25.84 -10.80 15.51
N PHE A 88 26.46 -11.61 16.37
CA PHE A 88 25.93 -12.00 17.68
C PHE A 88 26.21 -10.82 18.62
N ASN A 89 25.18 -10.07 19.02
CA ASN A 89 25.34 -8.84 19.82
C ASN A 89 24.01 -8.35 20.44
N LYS A 90 22.97 -9.20 20.53
CA LYS A 90 21.70 -8.75 21.08
C LYS A 90 21.79 -8.79 22.60
N ASN A 91 22.23 -7.68 23.18
CA ASN A 91 22.18 -7.44 24.61
C ASN A 91 21.12 -6.36 24.94
N PRO A 92 19.96 -6.72 25.52
CA PRO A 92 18.93 -5.74 25.88
C PRO A 92 19.37 -4.71 26.94
N ALA A 93 20.54 -4.87 27.58
CA ALA A 93 21.02 -4.02 28.66
C ALA A 93 21.93 -2.83 28.24
N GLU A 94 22.18 -2.60 26.94
CA GLU A 94 23.01 -1.47 26.47
C GLU A 94 22.42 -0.07 26.76
N GLN A 95 21.26 0.02 27.43
CA GLN A 95 20.79 1.25 28.08
C GLN A 95 20.70 1.12 29.61
N GLY A 96 21.85 0.89 30.26
CA GLY A 96 22.10 1.36 31.63
C GLY A 96 21.92 0.38 32.78
N ASN A 97 21.97 -0.95 32.58
CA ASN A 97 22.09 -1.92 33.68
C ASN A 97 23.31 -2.83 33.47
N PRO A 98 24.11 -3.13 34.52
CA PRO A 98 25.24 -4.03 34.40
C PRO A 98 24.77 -5.47 34.12
N PRO A 99 25.57 -6.29 33.40
CA PRO A 99 25.21 -7.66 33.06
C PRO A 99 24.94 -8.47 34.34
N ILE A 100 23.83 -9.21 34.37
CA ILE A 100 23.62 -10.25 35.38
C ILE A 100 24.40 -11.47 34.90
N ASP A 101 25.65 -11.59 35.37
CA ASP A 101 26.52 -12.74 35.12
C ASP A 101 26.05 -13.96 35.91
N ILE A 102 25.30 -14.84 35.25
CA ILE A 102 25.38 -16.29 35.50
C ILE A 102 25.17 -17.03 34.17
N PRO A 103 26.21 -17.70 33.61
CA PRO A 103 26.07 -18.52 32.41
C PRO A 103 25.11 -19.70 32.70
N SER A 104 24.15 -19.91 31.81
CA SER A 104 23.33 -21.12 31.83
C SER A 104 23.18 -21.65 30.41
N SER A 105 22.87 -22.94 30.28
CA SER A 105 22.53 -23.66 29.05
C SER A 105 21.26 -23.14 28.33
N SER A 106 20.89 -21.87 28.53
CA SER A 106 19.64 -21.25 28.07
C SER A 106 19.81 -20.39 26.81
N ASN A 107 21.01 -20.33 26.22
CA ASN A 107 21.33 -19.46 25.07
C ASN A 107 21.32 -20.19 23.71
N TYR A 108 20.90 -21.46 23.68
CA TYR A 108 20.81 -22.22 22.44
C TYR A 108 19.60 -21.80 21.60
N ILE A 109 19.85 -21.44 20.34
CA ILE A 109 18.84 -21.09 19.35
C ILE A 109 18.88 -22.16 18.25
N GLY A 110 18.09 -23.21 18.43
CA GLY A 110 17.92 -24.27 17.44
C GLY A 110 17.13 -23.84 16.20
N LEU A 111 17.08 -24.68 15.17
CA LEU A 111 16.24 -24.45 13.99
C LEU A 111 14.76 -24.78 14.23
N THR A 112 14.48 -25.70 15.16
CA THR A 112 13.12 -26.14 15.51
C THR A 112 13.02 -26.38 17.01
N GLY A 113 11.94 -25.91 17.64
CA GLY A 113 11.66 -26.22 19.05
C GLY A 113 12.57 -25.51 20.06
N SER A 114 13.27 -24.46 19.64
CA SER A 114 14.17 -23.66 20.47
C SER A 114 13.42 -23.00 21.62
N ILE A 115 14.04 -22.99 22.81
CA ILE A 115 13.59 -22.17 23.93
C ILE A 115 14.00 -20.72 23.70
N PHE A 116 13.32 -20.04 22.77
CA PHE A 116 13.57 -18.62 22.54
C PHE A 116 13.10 -17.82 23.76
N ASP A 117 14.04 -17.28 24.53
CA ASP A 117 13.77 -16.51 25.73
C ASP A 117 13.36 -15.04 25.45
N GLY A 118 13.36 -14.64 24.16
CA GLY A 118 13.04 -13.29 23.71
C GLY A 118 14.24 -12.34 23.71
N LEU A 119 15.30 -12.66 24.44
CA LEU A 119 16.49 -11.83 24.61
C LEU A 119 17.58 -12.22 23.62
N SER A 120 17.70 -13.51 23.27
CA SER A 120 18.74 -13.99 22.34
C SER A 120 18.61 -13.45 20.91
N ASN A 121 19.74 -13.45 20.18
CA ASN A 121 19.83 -13.28 18.75
C ASN A 121 18.95 -14.31 18.00
N PRO A 122 18.22 -13.92 16.94
CA PRO A 122 17.61 -14.89 16.05
C PRO A 122 18.69 -15.71 15.32
N ASN A 123 18.31 -16.84 14.74
CA ASN A 123 19.23 -17.60 13.89
C ASN A 123 19.74 -16.75 12.71
N PRO A 124 21.04 -16.81 12.39
CA PRO A 124 21.55 -16.29 11.13
C PRO A 124 20.81 -16.94 9.96
N VAL A 125 20.23 -16.08 9.11
CA VAL A 125 19.64 -16.48 7.82
C VAL A 125 20.37 -15.73 6.71
N PHE A 126 21.06 -16.47 5.83
CA PHE A 126 21.64 -15.91 4.61
C PHE A 126 20.73 -16.23 3.45
N GLU A 127 19.99 -15.23 2.97
CA GLU A 127 18.97 -15.43 1.96
C GLU A 127 19.53 -15.35 0.54
N ASN A 128 18.90 -16.08 -0.39
CA ASN A 128 19.12 -15.98 -1.83
C ASN A 128 20.58 -16.17 -2.27
N VAL A 129 21.30 -17.08 -1.63
CA VAL A 129 22.68 -17.43 -1.99
C VAL A 129 22.68 -18.33 -3.21
N THR A 130 23.27 -17.86 -4.31
CA THR A 130 23.42 -18.67 -5.52
C THR A 130 24.47 -19.76 -5.31
N LEU A 131 24.08 -21.01 -5.53
CA LEU A 131 24.96 -22.19 -5.49
C LEU A 131 24.83 -23.00 -6.77
N ALA A 132 25.91 -23.66 -7.15
CA ALA A 132 25.97 -24.70 -8.18
C ALA A 132 26.90 -25.84 -7.72
N PRO A 133 26.67 -27.08 -8.18
CA PRO A 133 27.57 -28.20 -7.90
C PRO A 133 29.03 -27.85 -8.22
N GLY A 134 29.92 -28.01 -7.24
CA GLY A 134 31.34 -27.64 -7.31
C GLY A 134 31.70 -26.40 -6.49
N ASP A 135 30.73 -25.57 -6.09
CA ASP A 135 30.99 -24.37 -5.30
C ASP A 135 31.59 -24.70 -3.93
N GLN A 136 32.56 -23.88 -3.52
CA GLN A 136 33.20 -23.97 -2.21
C GLN A 136 32.49 -23.05 -1.23
N ILE A 137 31.90 -23.63 -0.19
CA ILE A 137 31.21 -22.89 0.86
C ILE A 137 32.15 -22.80 2.06
N GLU A 138 32.30 -21.59 2.61
CA GLU A 138 33.02 -21.34 3.85
C GLU A 138 32.16 -20.51 4.79
N ILE A 139 31.97 -20.99 6.02
CA ILE A 139 31.41 -20.23 7.13
C ILE A 139 32.53 -19.95 8.10
N SER A 140 32.84 -18.68 8.32
CA SER A 140 33.85 -18.26 9.29
C SER A 140 33.19 -17.56 10.47
N ALA A 141 33.47 -18.00 11.70
CA ALA A 141 33.08 -17.26 12.89
C ALA A 141 34.31 -16.71 13.62
N VAL A 142 34.17 -15.55 14.25
CA VAL A 142 35.20 -14.96 15.11
C VAL A 142 34.57 -14.81 16.48
N ALA A 143 35.18 -15.44 17.49
CA ALA A 143 34.86 -15.25 18.89
C ALA A 143 35.22 -13.82 19.32
N ASP A 144 34.42 -13.20 20.17
CA ASP A 144 34.82 -11.98 20.86
C ASP A 144 35.77 -12.35 22.01
N SER A 145 36.77 -11.52 22.17
CA SER A 145 37.86 -11.70 23.12
C SER A 145 38.22 -10.41 23.83
N LEU A 146 37.46 -9.35 23.58
CA LEU A 146 37.72 -8.05 24.19
C LEU A 146 37.55 -8.18 25.70
N GLY A 147 38.57 -7.75 26.45
CA GLY A 147 38.50 -7.70 27.91
C GLY A 147 38.78 -9.01 28.66
N ASN A 148 39.32 -10.06 28.03
CA ASN A 148 39.61 -11.35 28.68
C ASN A 148 38.35 -12.08 29.18
N GLN A 149 37.27 -11.96 28.43
CA GLN A 149 36.02 -12.66 28.68
C GLN A 149 36.15 -14.09 28.14
N THR A 150 35.88 -15.08 28.99
CA THR A 150 36.11 -16.51 28.66
C THR A 150 34.90 -17.18 28.00
N ASP A 151 33.77 -16.48 27.92
CA ASP A 151 32.46 -17.10 27.68
C ASP A 151 31.81 -16.62 26.35
N GLU A 152 32.52 -15.80 25.56
CA GLU A 152 32.13 -15.28 24.24
C GLU A 152 32.62 -16.21 23.10
N LEU A 153 32.31 -17.50 23.25
CA LEU A 153 32.73 -18.52 22.30
C LEU A 153 31.70 -18.63 21.18
N ALA A 154 32.10 -18.27 19.96
CA ALA A 154 31.29 -18.49 18.77
C ALA A 154 31.02 -20.00 18.59
N ARG A 155 29.76 -20.38 18.80
CA ARG A 155 29.31 -21.77 18.88
C ARG A 155 28.23 -22.06 17.84
N ILE A 156 28.41 -23.12 17.06
CA ILE A 156 27.53 -23.50 15.96
C ILE A 156 27.11 -24.95 16.15
N ASP A 157 25.85 -25.24 15.88
CA ASP A 157 25.25 -26.57 16.02
C ASP A 157 24.85 -27.14 14.66
N VAL A 158 23.96 -26.46 13.94
CA VAL A 158 23.38 -26.98 12.69
C VAL A 158 23.54 -25.97 11.58
N ILE A 159 23.82 -26.46 10.37
CA ILE A 159 23.68 -25.71 9.13
C ILE A 159 22.61 -26.39 8.27
N GLU A 160 21.50 -25.72 8.03
CA GLU A 160 20.46 -26.17 7.10
C GLU A 160 20.44 -25.28 5.86
N ILE A 161 20.51 -25.90 4.68
CA ILE A 161 20.48 -25.19 3.40
C ILE A 161 19.20 -25.61 2.68
N THR A 162 18.29 -24.65 2.49
CA THR A 162 17.00 -24.86 1.85
C THR A 162 16.93 -24.09 0.54
N PRO A 163 16.22 -24.57 -0.50
CA PRO A 163 15.96 -23.74 -1.67
C PRO A 163 15.32 -22.43 -1.24
N ALA A 164 15.87 -21.31 -1.68
CA ALA A 164 15.21 -20.03 -1.49
C ALA A 164 13.86 -20.11 -2.21
N PRO A 165 12.77 -19.56 -1.64
CA PRO A 165 11.55 -19.37 -2.40
C PRO A 165 11.95 -18.75 -3.74
N LEU A 166 11.47 -19.31 -4.85
CA LEU A 166 11.56 -18.59 -6.11
C LEU A 166 11.00 -17.20 -5.79
N ALA A 167 11.76 -16.14 -6.07
CA ALA A 167 11.19 -14.81 -6.07
C ALA A 167 9.87 -14.94 -6.83
N ASP A 168 8.76 -14.51 -6.21
CA ASP A 168 7.44 -14.63 -6.83
C ASP A 168 7.62 -14.26 -8.29
N PRO A 169 7.21 -15.12 -9.25
CA PRO A 169 7.45 -14.85 -10.65
C PRO A 169 6.96 -13.42 -10.87
N VAL A 170 7.86 -12.53 -11.29
CA VAL A 170 7.47 -11.17 -11.64
C VAL A 170 6.58 -11.34 -12.86
N ILE A 171 5.29 -11.56 -12.63
CA ILE A 171 4.30 -11.59 -13.68
C ILE A 171 4.28 -10.15 -14.15
N ASN A 172 4.95 -9.90 -15.27
CA ASN A 172 4.98 -8.61 -15.91
C ASN A 172 3.61 -8.36 -16.55
N VAL A 173 2.61 -8.12 -15.69
CA VAL A 173 1.31 -7.66 -16.12
C VAL A 173 1.39 -6.17 -16.46
N PRO A 174 0.57 -5.69 -17.41
CA PRO A 174 0.44 -4.27 -17.68
C PRO A 174 0.18 -3.45 -16.42
N GLU A 175 0.78 -2.26 -16.32
CA GLU A 175 0.41 -1.24 -15.34
C GLU A 175 -0.57 -0.26 -15.98
N LEU A 176 -1.67 0.04 -15.28
CA LEU A 176 -2.69 0.99 -15.73
C LEU A 176 -2.54 2.36 -15.08
N THR A 177 -2.78 3.41 -15.87
CA THR A 177 -2.94 4.78 -15.38
C THR A 177 -4.21 5.41 -15.94
N ILE A 178 -4.76 6.37 -15.20
CA ILE A 178 -5.99 7.08 -15.56
C ILE A 178 -5.76 8.60 -15.49
N ILE A 179 -6.13 9.33 -16.55
CA ILE A 179 -5.94 10.78 -16.64
C ILE A 179 -7.19 11.43 -17.23
N PRO A 180 -7.70 12.53 -16.64
CA PRO A 180 -8.80 13.28 -17.23
C PRO A 180 -8.33 14.10 -18.46
N THR A 181 -9.07 14.01 -19.56
CA THR A 181 -8.75 14.70 -20.83
C THR A 181 -9.47 16.06 -20.94
N ASN A 182 -10.42 16.36 -20.04
CA ASN A 182 -11.03 17.67 -19.78
C ASN A 182 -11.77 17.59 -18.43
N GLY A 183 -11.16 18.07 -17.33
CA GLY A 183 -11.68 17.86 -15.97
C GLY A 183 -12.98 18.61 -15.62
N THR A 184 -13.44 19.53 -16.48
CA THR A 184 -14.69 20.29 -16.28
C THR A 184 -15.49 20.31 -17.58
N LEU A 185 -16.76 19.94 -17.50
CA LEU A 185 -17.70 19.86 -18.60
C LEU A 185 -18.92 20.73 -18.28
N ALA A 186 -19.37 21.51 -19.25
CA ALA A 186 -20.51 22.40 -19.08
C ALA A 186 -21.68 21.93 -19.93
N GLU A 187 -22.88 22.11 -19.42
CA GLU A 187 -24.13 21.79 -20.13
C GLU A 187 -24.43 22.79 -21.26
N THR A 188 -23.89 24.01 -21.16
CA THR A 188 -24.19 25.15 -22.06
C THR A 188 -23.98 24.90 -23.56
N VAL A 189 -23.18 23.92 -23.96
CA VAL A 189 -23.11 23.32 -25.30
C VAL A 189 -22.45 21.95 -25.11
N PRO A 190 -22.91 20.82 -25.70
CA PRO A 190 -22.29 19.51 -25.46
C PRO A 190 -20.82 19.48 -25.90
N LYS A 191 -19.90 19.77 -24.99
CA LYS A 191 -18.47 19.56 -25.17
C LYS A 191 -18.14 18.21 -24.55
N SER A 192 -17.84 17.22 -25.38
CA SER A 192 -17.43 15.90 -24.89
C SER A 192 -16.10 16.03 -24.14
N GLY A 193 -16.10 15.61 -22.88
CA GLY A 193 -14.91 15.31 -22.10
C GLY A 193 -14.66 13.82 -22.08
N GLY A 194 -13.63 13.41 -21.36
CA GLY A 194 -13.42 12.00 -21.12
C GLY A 194 -12.20 11.72 -20.28
N ILE A 195 -12.02 10.44 -19.99
CA ILE A 195 -10.85 9.87 -19.32
C ILE A 195 -10.06 9.11 -20.36
N THR A 196 -8.74 9.25 -20.32
CA THR A 196 -7.85 8.31 -21.00
C THR A 196 -7.30 7.32 -19.97
N ILE A 197 -7.58 6.03 -20.18
CA ILE A 197 -6.95 4.93 -19.44
C ILE A 197 -5.84 4.38 -20.32
N SER A 198 -4.62 4.27 -19.77
CA SER A 198 -3.44 3.80 -20.50
C SER A 198 -2.84 2.57 -19.84
N ARG A 199 -2.23 1.69 -20.63
CA ARG A 199 -1.49 0.51 -20.18
C ARG A 199 -0.02 0.56 -20.60
N THR A 200 0.85 0.01 -19.76
CA THR A 200 2.24 -0.34 -20.13
C THR A 200 2.35 -1.82 -20.51
N GLY A 201 3.52 -2.26 -20.97
CA GLY A 201 3.78 -3.67 -21.24
C GLY A 201 3.17 -4.20 -22.54
N ASP A 202 2.75 -5.47 -22.54
CA ASP A 202 2.32 -6.18 -23.75
C ASP A 202 0.98 -5.64 -24.28
N ILE A 203 0.95 -5.38 -25.59
CA ILE A 203 -0.23 -4.91 -26.33
C ILE A 203 -0.80 -5.96 -27.30
N SER A 204 -0.24 -7.17 -27.32
CA SER A 204 -0.60 -8.25 -28.25
C SER A 204 -2.03 -8.79 -28.07
N GLN A 205 -2.69 -8.47 -26.95
CA GLN A 205 -4.07 -8.84 -26.66
C GLN A 205 -4.86 -7.61 -26.20
N SER A 206 -6.18 -7.64 -26.35
CA SER A 206 -7.07 -6.67 -25.70
C SER A 206 -7.05 -6.85 -24.18
N LEU A 207 -7.23 -5.77 -23.44
CA LEU A 207 -7.29 -5.77 -21.98
C LEU A 207 -8.64 -5.22 -21.51
N GLU A 208 -9.44 -6.05 -20.86
CA GLU A 208 -10.65 -5.59 -20.16
C GLU A 208 -10.24 -4.98 -18.82
N VAL A 209 -10.68 -3.75 -18.57
CA VAL A 209 -10.39 -2.95 -17.37
C VAL A 209 -11.69 -2.74 -16.61
N THR A 210 -11.69 -3.06 -15.32
CA THR A 210 -12.81 -2.82 -14.41
C THR A 210 -12.59 -1.52 -13.62
N TYR A 211 -13.68 -0.81 -13.36
CA TYR A 211 -13.67 0.43 -12.60
C TYR A 211 -14.99 0.66 -11.85
N THR A 212 -14.93 1.46 -10.80
CA THR A 212 -16.12 1.94 -10.06
C THR A 212 -16.39 3.40 -10.38
N VAL A 213 -17.66 3.79 -10.23
CA VAL A 213 -18.13 5.18 -10.43
C VAL A 213 -18.72 5.69 -9.12
N SER A 214 -18.29 6.87 -8.69
CA SER A 214 -18.83 7.60 -7.53
C SER A 214 -18.88 9.10 -7.84
N GLY A 215 -19.23 9.94 -6.87
CA GLY A 215 -19.38 11.39 -7.04
C GLY A 215 -20.78 11.85 -6.65
N THR A 216 -21.14 13.06 -7.08
CA THR A 216 -22.46 13.66 -6.79
C THR A 216 -23.41 13.61 -7.98
N ALA A 217 -22.89 13.51 -9.22
CA ALA A 217 -23.70 13.39 -10.41
C ALA A 217 -24.36 12.00 -10.48
N SER A 218 -25.64 11.99 -10.79
CA SER A 218 -26.46 10.84 -11.12
C SER A 218 -26.22 10.35 -12.56
N PRO A 219 -26.57 9.10 -12.89
CA PRO A 219 -26.47 8.58 -14.27
C PRO A 219 -27.38 9.29 -15.29
N SER A 220 -28.31 10.14 -14.85
CA SER A 220 -29.16 10.99 -15.70
C SER A 220 -28.42 12.19 -16.27
N ASP A 221 -27.31 12.60 -15.65
CA ASP A 221 -26.71 13.92 -15.86
C ASP A 221 -25.59 13.86 -16.92
N TYR A 222 -25.25 12.64 -17.36
CA TYR A 222 -24.26 12.40 -18.41
C TYR A 222 -24.59 11.18 -19.27
N LYS A 223 -24.03 11.15 -20.48
CA LYS A 223 -24.07 9.99 -21.38
C LYS A 223 -22.68 9.65 -21.94
N PRO A 224 -22.41 8.37 -22.24
CA PRO A 224 -23.26 7.21 -21.97
C PRO A 224 -23.27 6.82 -20.49
N ILE A 225 -24.23 5.97 -20.10
CA ILE A 225 -24.24 5.35 -18.76
C ILE A 225 -22.99 4.48 -18.63
N LEU A 226 -22.23 4.70 -17.57
CA LEU A 226 -21.02 3.95 -17.27
C LEU A 226 -21.38 2.60 -16.65
N THR A 227 -20.84 1.52 -17.22
CA THR A 227 -21.18 0.13 -16.83
C THR A 227 -20.17 -0.50 -15.86
N GLY A 228 -19.07 0.19 -15.56
CA GLY A 228 -17.99 -0.32 -14.70
C GLY A 228 -16.92 -1.14 -15.41
N THR A 229 -16.96 -1.21 -16.74
CA THR A 229 -15.97 -1.92 -17.56
C THR A 229 -15.65 -1.17 -18.84
N VAL A 230 -14.40 -1.26 -19.30
CA VAL A 230 -13.94 -0.72 -20.58
C VAL A 230 -12.80 -1.57 -21.13
N THR A 231 -12.72 -1.74 -22.44
CA THR A 231 -11.68 -2.55 -23.08
C THR A 231 -10.65 -1.67 -23.78
N ILE A 232 -9.37 -1.85 -23.46
CA ILE A 232 -8.26 -1.38 -24.31
C ILE A 232 -8.09 -2.41 -25.44
N PRO A 233 -8.34 -2.05 -26.71
CA PRO A 233 -8.25 -3.02 -27.80
C PRO A 233 -6.83 -3.59 -28.01
N GLU A 234 -6.75 -4.73 -28.69
CA GLU A 234 -5.47 -5.27 -29.16
C GLU A 234 -4.69 -4.23 -29.97
N GLY A 235 -3.38 -4.16 -29.74
CA GLY A 235 -2.48 -3.21 -30.40
C GLY A 235 -2.61 -1.76 -29.89
N GLN A 236 -3.55 -1.46 -29.00
CA GLN A 236 -3.71 -0.12 -28.42
C GLN A 236 -3.06 -0.04 -27.03
N GLN A 237 -2.48 1.12 -26.74
CA GLN A 237 -1.92 1.44 -25.42
C GLN A 237 -2.92 2.18 -24.53
N SER A 238 -4.01 2.69 -25.09
CA SER A 238 -5.00 3.45 -24.32
C SER A 238 -6.41 3.31 -24.89
N VAL A 239 -7.38 3.70 -24.08
CA VAL A 239 -8.78 3.85 -24.46
C VAL A 239 -9.35 5.12 -23.83
N ASP A 240 -10.15 5.84 -24.59
CA ASP A 240 -10.87 7.02 -24.10
C ASP A 240 -12.30 6.64 -23.68
N LEU A 241 -12.62 6.87 -22.42
CA LEU A 241 -13.97 6.84 -21.90
C LEU A 241 -14.57 8.24 -22.02
N LYS A 242 -15.37 8.46 -23.07
CA LYS A 242 -16.00 9.76 -23.35
C LYS A 242 -17.25 9.96 -22.51
N LEU A 243 -17.39 11.15 -21.94
CA LEU A 243 -18.54 11.60 -21.17
C LEU A 243 -19.04 12.93 -21.71
N THR A 244 -20.36 13.05 -21.85
CA THR A 244 -21.04 14.27 -22.30
C THR A 244 -22.15 14.60 -21.31
N PRO A 245 -22.13 15.78 -20.67
CA PRO A 245 -23.24 16.23 -19.83
C PRO A 245 -24.56 16.28 -20.61
N ILE A 246 -25.67 16.07 -19.91
CA ILE A 246 -27.02 16.15 -20.45
C ILE A 246 -27.64 17.43 -19.90
N ALA A 247 -27.75 18.48 -20.72
CA ALA A 247 -28.46 19.69 -20.33
C ALA A 247 -29.94 19.40 -20.08
N ASP A 248 -30.47 19.85 -18.96
CA ASP A 248 -31.90 19.81 -18.66
C ASP A 248 -32.48 21.18 -18.26
N GLY A 249 -33.37 21.23 -17.25
CA GLY A 249 -34.01 22.45 -16.78
C GLY A 249 -34.10 22.52 -15.26
N LEU A 250 -33.31 21.70 -14.56
CA LEU A 250 -33.25 21.59 -13.11
C LEU A 250 -32.05 22.39 -12.59
N VAL A 251 -32.22 23.06 -11.45
CA VAL A 251 -31.11 23.75 -10.79
C VAL A 251 -30.46 22.77 -9.82
N GLU A 252 -29.28 22.29 -10.16
CA GLU A 252 -28.56 21.21 -9.47
C GLU A 252 -27.21 21.68 -8.90
N GLY A 253 -26.62 22.71 -9.49
CA GLY A 253 -25.29 23.22 -9.12
C GLY A 253 -24.15 22.40 -9.73
N GLU A 254 -22.94 22.53 -9.18
CA GLU A 254 -21.80 21.75 -9.69
C GLU A 254 -21.81 20.32 -9.16
N GLU A 255 -21.67 19.37 -10.08
CA GLU A 255 -21.65 17.95 -9.74
C GLU A 255 -20.35 17.27 -10.15
N THR A 256 -20.08 16.08 -9.60
CA THR A 256 -18.84 15.35 -9.86
C THR A 256 -19.08 13.91 -10.28
N VAL A 257 -18.24 13.42 -11.19
CA VAL A 257 -18.12 12.00 -11.56
C VAL A 257 -16.68 11.56 -11.29
N ILE A 258 -16.50 10.57 -10.44
CA ILE A 258 -15.20 10.02 -10.01
C ILE A 258 -15.12 8.57 -10.49
N ILE A 259 -14.11 8.26 -11.30
CA ILE A 259 -13.84 6.91 -11.80
C ILE A 259 -12.60 6.37 -11.13
N THR A 260 -12.68 5.17 -10.55
CA THR A 260 -11.57 4.51 -9.86
C THR A 260 -11.31 3.14 -10.47
N LEU A 261 -10.09 2.89 -10.94
CA LEU A 261 -9.65 1.61 -11.48
C LEU A 261 -9.51 0.56 -10.37
N GLU A 262 -9.84 -0.69 -10.67
CA GLU A 262 -9.68 -1.82 -9.75
C GLU A 262 -8.58 -2.77 -10.22
N ASN A 263 -7.80 -3.31 -9.29
CA ASN A 263 -6.76 -4.30 -9.59
C ASN A 263 -7.35 -5.63 -10.08
N SER A 264 -6.58 -6.33 -10.92
CA SER A 264 -6.96 -7.64 -11.48
C SER A 264 -5.74 -8.57 -11.57
N PRO A 265 -5.90 -9.90 -11.61
CA PRO A 265 -4.79 -10.80 -11.93
C PRO A 265 -4.12 -10.51 -13.28
N ASN A 266 -4.80 -9.80 -14.19
CA ASN A 266 -4.32 -9.51 -15.54
C ASN A 266 -3.57 -8.17 -15.68
N TYR A 267 -3.64 -7.27 -14.68
CA TYR A 267 -3.00 -5.94 -14.70
C TYR A 267 -2.94 -5.34 -13.29
N GLN A 268 -1.98 -4.45 -13.04
CA GLN A 268 -1.91 -3.67 -11.81
C GLN A 268 -2.29 -2.22 -12.06
N VAL A 269 -2.93 -1.57 -11.10
CA VAL A 269 -3.22 -0.13 -11.13
C VAL A 269 -2.02 0.62 -10.58
N GLY A 270 -1.55 1.62 -11.33
CA GLY A 270 -0.42 2.46 -10.95
C GLY A 270 -0.75 3.49 -9.88
N GLN A 271 0.16 4.45 -9.68
CA GLN A 271 0.06 5.46 -8.60
C GLN A 271 -1.15 6.40 -8.72
N THR A 272 -1.75 6.50 -9.90
CA THR A 272 -2.94 7.33 -10.16
C THR A 272 -4.13 6.41 -10.42
N PRO A 273 -4.88 6.01 -9.38
CA PRO A 273 -5.95 5.02 -9.52
C PRO A 273 -7.30 5.64 -9.89
N SER A 274 -7.45 6.96 -9.81
CA SER A 274 -8.72 7.63 -10.05
C SER A 274 -8.60 8.93 -10.84
N ALA A 275 -9.68 9.29 -11.52
CA ALA A 275 -9.84 10.56 -12.21
C ALA A 275 -11.24 11.14 -11.95
N THR A 276 -11.31 12.47 -11.88
CA THR A 276 -12.52 13.23 -11.53
C THR A 276 -12.92 14.16 -12.67
N PHE A 277 -14.23 14.27 -12.89
CA PHE A 277 -14.88 15.25 -13.75
C PHE A 277 -15.83 16.08 -12.92
N THR A 278 -15.94 17.36 -13.27
CA THR A 278 -16.97 18.25 -12.77
C THR A 278 -17.94 18.58 -13.89
N ILE A 279 -19.25 18.47 -13.63
CA ILE A 279 -20.33 18.92 -14.49
C ILE A 279 -20.81 20.27 -13.93
N THR A 280 -20.83 21.32 -14.77
CA THR A 280 -21.32 22.64 -14.38
C THR A 280 -22.71 22.86 -14.97
N ASP A 281 -23.68 23.03 -14.08
CA ASP A 281 -25.08 23.38 -14.36
C ASP A 281 -25.19 24.76 -15.03
N ASN A 282 -26.10 24.88 -16.00
CA ASN A 282 -26.41 26.14 -16.70
C ASN A 282 -27.74 26.79 -16.32
N ASP A 283 -28.52 26.19 -15.43
CA ASP A 283 -29.84 26.65 -15.06
C ASP A 283 -29.81 27.59 -13.86
N GLN A 284 -30.83 28.45 -13.79
CA GLN A 284 -30.94 29.48 -12.76
C GLN A 284 -32.35 29.48 -12.18
N SER A 285 -32.43 29.62 -10.86
CA SER A 285 -33.70 29.78 -10.15
C SER A 285 -34.40 31.08 -10.58
N THR A 286 -35.54 30.96 -11.24
CA THR A 286 -36.43 32.11 -11.48
C THR A 286 -37.31 32.35 -10.25
N ILE A 287 -36.97 33.33 -9.41
CA ILE A 287 -37.87 33.79 -8.34
C ILE A 287 -38.87 34.78 -8.94
N THR A 288 -40.16 34.43 -8.94
CA THR A 288 -41.23 35.40 -9.19
C THR A 288 -41.68 35.95 -7.84
N GLU A 289 -41.17 37.12 -7.45
CA GLU A 289 -41.67 37.82 -6.25
C GLU A 289 -43.01 38.47 -6.58
N SER A 290 -44.09 38.04 -5.92
CA SER A 290 -45.36 38.76 -5.92
C SER A 290 -45.44 39.65 -4.68
N VAL A 291 -45.48 40.96 -4.88
CA VAL A 291 -45.72 41.92 -3.79
C VAL A 291 -47.22 42.14 -3.66
N THR A 292 -47.81 41.72 -2.54
CA THR A 292 -49.20 42.06 -2.20
C THR A 292 -49.20 43.34 -1.37
N ILE A 293 -49.71 44.45 -1.93
CA ILE A 293 -49.88 45.70 -1.19
C ILE A 293 -51.29 45.74 -0.58
N PHE A 294 -51.35 45.89 0.74
CA PHE A 294 -52.60 46.17 1.46
C PHE A 294 -52.69 47.68 1.70
N CYS A 295 -53.64 48.36 1.07
CA CYS A 295 -54.02 49.72 1.44
C CYS A 295 -55.29 49.67 2.30
N GLY A 296 -55.20 50.12 3.55
CA GLY A 296 -56.37 50.32 4.40
C GLY A 296 -56.80 51.78 4.38
N ASN A 297 -58.04 52.08 3.98
CA ASN A 297 -58.67 53.35 4.30
C ASN A 297 -59.45 53.19 5.63
N GLN A 298 -59.21 54.07 6.60
CA GLN A 298 -59.78 53.95 7.96
C GLN A 298 -61.29 54.29 8.04
N GLU A 299 -61.97 54.52 6.91
CA GLU A 299 -63.34 55.08 6.91
C GLU A 299 -64.43 54.17 6.32
N THR A 300 -64.11 53.05 5.66
CA THR A 300 -65.15 52.14 5.08
C THR A 300 -64.96 50.65 5.37
N VAL A 301 -63.96 50.24 6.16
CA VAL A 301 -63.69 48.81 6.47
C VAL A 301 -63.53 47.91 5.22
N ALA A 302 -63.28 48.48 4.05
CA ALA A 302 -63.09 47.73 2.81
C ALA A 302 -61.61 47.34 2.66
N THR A 303 -61.29 46.07 2.88
CA THR A 303 -60.01 45.47 2.51
C THR A 303 -60.02 45.13 1.01
N GLY A 304 -59.47 46.01 0.18
CA GLY A 304 -59.08 45.68 -1.19
C GLY A 304 -57.63 45.20 -1.23
N ALA A 305 -57.36 44.09 -1.93
CA ALA A 305 -56.00 43.63 -2.22
C ALA A 305 -55.70 43.89 -3.70
N TRP A 306 -54.59 44.56 -3.99
CA TRP A 306 -54.07 44.73 -5.34
C TRP A 306 -53.01 43.65 -5.59
N LEU A 307 -53.20 42.87 -6.65
CA LEU A 307 -52.15 42.02 -7.21
C LEU A 307 -51.41 42.84 -8.26
N MET A 308 -50.17 43.20 -7.99
CA MET A 308 -49.24 43.62 -9.05
C MET A 308 -48.53 42.36 -9.55
N ASP A 309 -48.90 41.89 -10.74
CA ASP A 309 -47.93 41.12 -11.52
C ASP A 309 -46.92 42.14 -12.06
N GLY A 310 -45.64 41.84 -11.92
CA GLY A 310 -44.55 42.79 -12.15
C GLY A 310 -44.27 43.14 -13.62
N LEU A 311 -45.26 43.09 -14.54
CA LEU A 311 -45.01 43.32 -15.96
C LEU A 311 -45.79 44.45 -16.64
N ASP A 312 -46.78 45.11 -16.03
CA ASP A 312 -47.40 46.28 -16.66
C ASP A 312 -48.09 47.24 -15.67
N LEU A 313 -47.72 48.52 -15.70
CA LEU A 313 -48.37 49.59 -14.92
C LEU A 313 -49.64 50.15 -15.60
N ALA A 314 -50.06 49.61 -16.76
CA ALA A 314 -51.12 50.20 -17.57
C ALA A 314 -52.50 49.52 -17.54
N GLN A 315 -52.68 48.35 -16.91
CA GLN A 315 -54.00 47.69 -16.85
C GLN A 315 -54.68 47.88 -15.50
N ALA A 316 -55.21 49.09 -15.29
CA ALA A 316 -56.20 49.31 -14.23
C ALA A 316 -57.51 48.61 -14.60
N VAL A 317 -57.73 47.40 -14.07
CA VAL A 317 -59.07 46.79 -14.02
C VAL A 317 -59.76 47.34 -12.77
N THR A 318 -60.61 48.36 -12.95
CA THR A 318 -61.56 48.77 -11.92
C THR A 318 -62.63 47.71 -11.77
N ILE A 319 -62.67 47.02 -10.63
CA ILE A 319 -63.85 46.24 -10.23
C ILE A 319 -64.93 47.25 -9.84
N PRO A 320 -66.09 47.31 -10.51
CA PRO A 320 -67.16 48.21 -10.09
C PRO A 320 -67.68 47.72 -8.73
N SER A 321 -67.59 48.57 -7.71
CA SER A 321 -68.29 48.33 -6.45
C SER A 321 -69.79 48.35 -6.72
N SER A 322 -70.50 47.34 -6.23
CA SER A 322 -71.96 47.34 -6.28
C SER A 322 -72.49 48.37 -5.28
N THR A 323 -73.22 49.34 -5.82
CA THR A 323 -74.14 50.28 -5.15
C THR A 323 -73.53 51.28 -4.16
N GLU A 324 -73.34 52.50 -4.63
CA GLU A 324 -73.29 53.71 -3.80
C GLU A 324 -74.73 54.06 -3.34
N PRO A 325 -75.03 54.21 -2.03
CA PRO A 325 -76.22 54.93 -1.62
C PRO A 325 -75.94 56.44 -1.62
N ALA A 326 -76.93 57.17 -2.11
CA ALA A 326 -76.93 58.63 -2.24
C ALA A 326 -76.68 59.37 -0.91
N ASP A 327 -76.16 60.60 -1.09
CA ASP A 327 -76.14 61.76 -0.19
C ASP A 327 -74.84 62.10 0.56
N SER A 328 -74.07 62.99 -0.10
CA SER A 328 -73.71 64.35 0.38
C SER A 328 -72.43 64.52 1.25
N PRO A 329 -71.91 65.75 1.44
CA PRO A 329 -71.32 66.62 0.40
C PRO A 329 -70.03 67.31 0.94
N TRP A 330 -68.82 67.03 0.45
CA TRP A 330 -67.68 67.90 0.76
C TRP A 330 -66.81 68.20 -0.45
N GLN A 331 -66.77 69.49 -0.75
CA GLN A 331 -66.07 70.12 -1.86
C GLN A 331 -64.56 69.89 -1.78
N MET A 332 -63.95 69.68 -2.94
CA MET A 332 -62.52 69.90 -3.14
C MET A 332 -62.19 71.36 -2.82
N GLN A 333 -61.20 71.57 -1.94
CA GLN A 333 -60.46 72.82 -1.88
C GLN A 333 -58.99 72.49 -2.13
N GLY A 334 -58.50 72.91 -3.31
CA GLY A 334 -57.10 72.77 -3.67
C GLY A 334 -56.24 73.88 -3.10
N ALA A 335 -54.99 73.54 -2.77
CA ALA A 335 -53.75 74.17 -3.23
C ALA A 335 -52.59 73.27 -2.77
#